data_AF-A0A7Y0JP90-F1
#
_entry.id   AF-A0A7Y0JP90-F1
#
_cell.length_a   1.000
_cell.length_b   1.000
_cell.length_c   1.000
_cell.angle_alpha   90.00
_cell.angle_beta   90.00
_cell.angle_gamma   90.00
#
_symmetry.space_group_name_H-M   'P 1'
#
loop_
_entity.id
_entity.type
_entity.pdbx_description
1 polymer ?
#
loop_
_entity_poly.entity_id
_entity_poly.type
_entity_poly.pdbx_seq_one_letter_code
_entity_poly.pdbx_strand_id
1 'polypeptide(L)'
;MARDQAESVARHLVAAGQIIDEDAELALQHAIAARRLASRIAVVREAVGLAAYAAGDWTTAIAELRTYHRMTGRQTHLAELADCERALGRPERAIDLYRGADVEKMDKAGAIELLIVAAGARGDLGQHDAAVAMLQVRELTGDEDAEWAARLRYAYADALLAAGRRDEAREWFARAAAVDEDQLTDAAERLLELDGVTLEGDEESDEDDDAEAGEGESGRAARDEYDDEDDDDLDVDDEDEDDEDEFEDDDERAGDERAEADEFEDDDDEDDDDLDVVQDDEDDDDLDVVEDDEDDDDFNVNGDDEDDDRPEDVAAKTATDKAGGKAEDRDDEDEPKRPRG
;
A
#
# COMPACT_ATOMS: atom_id res chain seq x y z
N MET A 1 4.54 30.84 -21.97
CA MET A 1 3.72 31.44 -20.89
C MET A 1 4.29 32.80 -20.55
N ALA A 2 3.46 33.77 -20.20
CA ALA A 2 3.96 35.04 -19.68
C ALA A 2 4.64 34.79 -18.31
N ARG A 3 5.71 35.53 -18.00
CA ARG A 3 6.51 35.33 -16.78
C ARG A 3 5.65 35.35 -15.52
N ASP A 4 4.69 36.27 -15.47
CA ASP A 4 3.81 36.47 -14.32
C ASP A 4 2.85 35.28 -14.10
N GLN A 5 2.40 34.63 -15.18
CA GLN A 5 1.57 33.42 -15.09
C GLN A 5 2.37 32.23 -14.55
N ALA A 6 3.62 32.06 -14.99
CA ALA A 6 4.48 31.00 -14.48
C ALA A 6 4.79 31.18 -12.99
N GLU A 7 5.00 32.42 -12.54
CA GLU A 7 5.19 32.73 -11.13
C GLU A 7 3.92 32.46 -10.31
N SER A 8 2.74 32.80 -10.82
CA SER A 8 1.48 32.49 -10.15
C SER A 8 1.25 30.99 -10.02
N VAL A 9 1.51 30.21 -11.08
CA VAL A 9 1.42 28.74 -11.04
C VAL A 9 2.36 28.18 -10.00
N ALA A 10 3.62 28.62 -9.99
CA ALA A 10 4.61 28.15 -9.03
C ALA A 10 4.18 28.42 -7.58
N ARG A 11 3.64 29.61 -7.28
CA ARG A 11 3.15 29.93 -5.94
C ARG A 11 2.01 29.00 -5.49
N HIS A 12 1.07 28.70 -6.38
CA HIS A 12 0.00 27.76 -6.08
C HIS A 12 0.50 26.34 -5.86
N LEU A 13 1.45 25.85 -6.67
CA LEU A 13 2.02 24.52 -6.49
C LEU A 13 2.80 24.40 -5.17
N VAL A 14 3.56 25.44 -4.80
CA VAL A 14 4.24 25.49 -3.49
C VAL A 14 3.23 25.50 -2.34
N ALA A 15 2.19 26.34 -2.44
CA ALA A 15 1.15 26.40 -1.41
C ALA A 15 0.42 25.05 -1.25
N ALA A 16 0.06 24.39 -2.35
CA ALA A 16 -0.55 23.07 -2.32
C ALA A 16 0.35 22.04 -1.64
N GLY A 17 1.63 21.97 -1.98
CA GLY A 17 2.56 21.01 -1.38
C GLY A 17 2.89 21.27 0.10
N GLN A 18 2.76 22.52 0.58
CA GLN A 18 3.03 22.86 1.97
C GLN A 18 1.88 22.52 2.92
N ILE A 19 0.65 22.52 2.41
CA ILE A 19 -0.54 22.39 3.24
C ILE A 19 -1.25 21.04 3.07
N ILE A 20 -0.75 20.16 2.18
CA ILE A 20 -1.42 18.89 1.85
C ILE A 20 -1.64 17.98 3.07
N ASP A 21 -0.69 17.94 3.99
CA ASP A 21 -0.78 17.12 5.22
C ASP A 21 -1.63 17.79 6.32
N GLU A 22 -1.92 19.10 6.19
CA GLU A 22 -2.66 19.91 7.18
C GLU A 22 -4.13 20.16 6.77
N ASP A 23 -4.36 20.47 5.49
CA ASP A 23 -5.66 20.78 4.88
C ASP A 23 -5.62 20.38 3.39
N ALA A 24 -6.01 19.14 3.11
CA ALA A 24 -5.94 18.56 1.77
C ALA A 24 -6.96 19.20 0.81
N GLU A 25 -8.13 19.59 1.29
CA GLU A 25 -9.13 20.32 0.50
C GLU A 25 -8.58 21.67 0.01
N LEU A 26 -7.92 22.43 0.89
CA LEU A 26 -7.28 23.70 0.50
C LEU A 26 -6.09 23.48 -0.43
N ALA A 27 -5.30 22.42 -0.22
CA ALA A 27 -4.25 22.03 -1.16
C ALA A 27 -4.80 21.76 -2.56
N LEU A 28 -5.94 21.05 -2.65
CA LEU A 28 -6.64 20.77 -3.90
C LEU A 28 -7.12 22.07 -4.56
N GLN A 29 -7.69 23.01 -3.81
CA GLN A 29 -8.09 24.32 -4.34
C GLN A 29 -6.91 25.07 -4.96
N HIS A 30 -5.75 25.07 -4.29
CA HIS A 30 -4.53 25.66 -4.84
C HIS A 30 -4.05 24.94 -6.11
N ALA A 31 -4.05 23.61 -6.13
CA ALA A 31 -3.67 22.84 -7.31
C ALA A 31 -4.62 23.10 -8.50
N ILE A 32 -5.94 23.19 -8.27
CA ILE A 32 -6.93 23.54 -9.29
C ILE A 32 -6.72 24.98 -9.80
N ALA A 33 -6.37 25.92 -8.93
CA ALA A 33 -6.02 27.27 -9.36
C ALA A 33 -4.79 27.28 -10.30
N ALA A 34 -3.75 26.49 -10.00
CA ALA A 34 -2.63 26.28 -10.91
C ALA A 34 -3.07 25.64 -12.24
N ARG A 35 -3.96 24.64 -12.18
CA ARG A 35 -4.54 23.94 -13.34
C ARG A 35 -5.24 24.87 -14.30
N ARG A 36 -6.04 25.81 -13.79
CA ARG A 36 -6.75 26.82 -14.59
C ARG A 36 -5.80 27.70 -15.41
N LEU A 37 -4.59 27.95 -14.89
CA LEU A 37 -3.56 28.75 -15.55
C LEU A 37 -2.68 27.94 -16.51
N ALA A 38 -2.44 26.66 -16.22
CA ALA A 38 -1.41 25.85 -16.87
C ALA A 38 -1.78 24.37 -17.06
N SER A 39 -3.00 24.12 -17.55
CA SER A 39 -3.56 22.76 -17.73
C SER A 39 -2.69 21.81 -18.57
N ARG A 40 -1.91 22.31 -19.53
CA ARG A 40 -1.05 21.46 -20.38
C ARG A 40 0.33 21.13 -19.78
N ILE A 41 0.56 21.40 -18.50
CA ILE A 41 1.82 21.06 -17.83
C ILE A 41 1.62 19.81 -16.97
N ALA A 42 2.44 18.78 -17.18
CA ALA A 42 2.35 17.51 -16.45
C ALA A 42 2.46 17.67 -14.93
N VAL A 43 3.41 18.47 -14.42
CA VAL A 43 3.55 18.69 -12.96
C VAL A 43 2.32 19.35 -12.33
N VAL A 44 1.54 20.11 -13.12
CA VAL A 44 0.28 20.69 -12.64
C VAL A 44 -0.80 19.62 -12.56
N ARG A 45 -0.83 18.67 -13.51
CA ARG A 45 -1.72 17.48 -13.44
C ARG A 45 -1.39 16.61 -12.24
N GLU A 46 -0.11 16.37 -12.02
CA GLU A 46 0.41 15.62 -10.87
C GLU A 46 -0.04 16.23 -9.56
N ALA A 47 0.17 17.55 -9.38
CA ALA A 47 -0.22 18.24 -8.15
C ALA A 47 -1.73 18.18 -7.88
N VAL A 48 -2.58 18.32 -8.91
CA VAL A 48 -4.04 18.18 -8.74
C VAL A 48 -4.39 16.75 -8.40
N GLY A 49 -3.79 15.77 -9.08
CA GLY A 49 -4.05 14.35 -8.82
C GLY A 49 -3.70 13.93 -7.39
N LEU A 50 -2.53 14.33 -6.89
CA LEU A 50 -2.08 14.02 -5.54
C LEU A 50 -2.88 14.78 -4.47
N ALA A 51 -3.19 16.06 -4.69
CA ALA A 51 -4.02 16.81 -3.75
C ALA A 51 -5.47 16.27 -3.71
N ALA A 52 -6.00 15.82 -4.86
CA ALA A 52 -7.31 15.18 -4.91
C ALA A 52 -7.31 13.82 -4.20
N TYR A 53 -6.23 13.04 -4.35
CA TYR A 53 -6.05 11.79 -3.61
C TYR A 53 -6.03 12.05 -2.10
N ALA A 54 -5.25 13.03 -1.63
CA ALA A 54 -5.21 13.40 -0.22
C ALA A 54 -6.57 13.88 0.32
N ALA A 55 -7.34 14.63 -0.49
CA ALA A 55 -8.67 15.14 -0.14
C ALA A 55 -9.80 14.11 -0.31
N GLY A 56 -9.50 12.86 -0.69
CA GLY A 56 -10.51 11.82 -0.92
C GLY A 56 -11.38 12.02 -2.17
N ASP A 57 -11.03 12.93 -3.07
CA ASP A 57 -11.68 13.09 -4.38
C ASP A 57 -11.07 12.10 -5.39
N TRP A 58 -11.46 10.83 -5.24
CA TRP A 58 -10.95 9.70 -6.01
C TRP A 58 -11.18 9.85 -7.52
N THR A 59 -12.31 10.44 -7.92
CA THR A 59 -12.66 10.62 -9.33
C THR A 59 -11.73 11.63 -10.00
N THR A 60 -11.52 12.78 -9.35
CA THR A 60 -10.56 13.80 -9.83
C THR A 60 -9.14 13.27 -9.83
N ALA A 61 -8.74 12.56 -8.76
CA ALA A 61 -7.42 11.93 -8.66
C ALA A 61 -7.15 11.00 -9.85
N ILE A 62 -8.06 10.07 -10.14
CA ILE A 62 -7.94 9.14 -11.27
C ILE A 62 -7.81 9.88 -12.60
N ALA A 63 -8.64 10.89 -12.85
CA ALA A 63 -8.65 11.63 -14.11
C ALA A 63 -7.31 12.36 -14.35
N GLU A 64 -6.79 13.04 -13.33
CA GLU A 64 -5.57 13.84 -13.42
C GLU A 64 -4.31 12.97 -13.43
N LEU A 65 -4.23 11.91 -12.60
CA LEU A 65 -3.08 11.00 -12.58
C LEU A 65 -2.97 10.15 -13.87
N ARG A 66 -4.09 9.72 -14.46
CA ARG A 66 -4.09 9.10 -15.80
C ARG A 66 -3.62 10.08 -16.87
N THR A 67 -4.01 11.35 -16.76
CA THR A 67 -3.54 12.40 -17.67
C THR A 67 -2.05 12.64 -17.53
N TYR A 68 -1.53 12.73 -16.30
CA TYR A 68 -0.10 12.77 -16.00
C TYR A 68 0.64 11.58 -16.63
N HIS A 69 0.13 10.37 -16.44
CA HIS A 69 0.71 9.15 -17.01
C HIS A 69 0.79 9.23 -18.54
N ARG A 70 -0.29 9.62 -19.23
CA ARG A 70 -0.28 9.80 -20.70
C ARG A 70 0.70 10.87 -21.16
N MET A 71 0.85 11.96 -20.40
CA MET A 71 1.74 13.06 -20.76
C MET A 71 3.23 12.74 -20.57
N THR A 72 3.56 11.92 -19.57
CA THR A 72 4.95 11.67 -19.16
C THR A 72 5.46 10.28 -19.51
N GLY A 73 4.56 9.31 -19.70
CA GLY A 73 4.87 7.88 -19.80
C GLY A 73 5.33 7.23 -18.49
N ARG A 74 5.27 7.95 -17.36
CA ARG A 74 5.77 7.48 -16.05
C ARG A 74 4.68 6.81 -15.22
N GLN A 75 5.01 5.74 -14.53
CA GLN A 75 4.10 4.99 -13.64
C GLN A 75 4.29 5.35 -12.16
N THR A 76 4.79 6.55 -11.85
CA THR A 76 5.11 6.97 -10.48
C THR A 76 3.93 6.87 -9.52
N HIS A 77 2.71 7.17 -10.01
CA HIS A 77 1.50 7.26 -9.17
C HIS A 77 0.52 6.10 -9.39
N LEU A 78 1.03 4.91 -9.71
CA LEU A 78 0.19 3.76 -10.02
C LEU A 78 -0.47 3.17 -8.75
N ALA A 79 0.20 3.30 -7.60
CA ALA A 79 -0.33 2.85 -6.31
C ALA A 79 -1.56 3.67 -5.90
N GLU A 80 -1.48 4.99 -5.99
CA GLU A 80 -2.56 5.95 -5.72
C GLU A 80 -3.74 5.72 -6.67
N LEU A 81 -3.48 5.46 -7.96
CA LEU A 81 -4.52 5.10 -8.92
C LEU A 81 -5.24 3.81 -8.54
N ALA A 82 -4.50 2.78 -8.13
CA ALA A 82 -5.08 1.51 -7.70
C ALA A 82 -5.88 1.66 -6.40
N ASP A 83 -5.39 2.49 -5.47
CA ASP A 83 -6.06 2.75 -4.21
C ASP A 83 -7.37 3.54 -4.40
N CYS A 84 -7.38 4.54 -5.29
CA CYS A 84 -8.60 5.24 -5.70
C CYS A 84 -9.67 4.28 -6.26
N GLU A 85 -9.28 3.32 -7.11
CA GLU A 85 -10.23 2.33 -7.65
C GLU A 85 -10.78 1.42 -6.53
N ARG A 86 -9.94 1.05 -5.55
CA ARG A 86 -10.39 0.34 -4.33
C ARG A 86 -11.39 1.16 -3.52
N ALA A 87 -11.09 2.43 -3.26
CA ALA A 87 -11.97 3.34 -2.53
C ALA A 87 -13.34 3.53 -3.21
N LEU A 88 -13.38 3.43 -4.54
CA LEU A 88 -14.61 3.43 -5.34
C LEU A 88 -15.31 2.06 -5.43
N GLY A 89 -14.88 1.06 -4.64
CA GLY A 89 -15.46 -0.27 -4.59
C GLY A 89 -15.15 -1.13 -5.83
N ARG A 90 -14.01 -0.89 -6.49
CA ARG A 90 -13.58 -1.60 -7.71
C ARG A 90 -12.23 -2.31 -7.50
N PRO A 91 -12.11 -3.21 -6.51
CA PRO A 91 -10.84 -3.87 -6.17
C PRO A 91 -10.24 -4.68 -7.33
N GLU A 92 -11.03 -5.21 -8.25
CA GLU A 92 -10.54 -5.91 -9.43
C GLU A 92 -9.68 -4.99 -10.33
N ARG A 93 -10.07 -3.72 -10.46
CA ARG A 93 -9.29 -2.73 -11.23
C ARG A 93 -7.94 -2.43 -10.58
N ALA A 94 -7.87 -2.39 -9.26
CA ALA A 94 -6.62 -2.23 -8.52
C ALA A 94 -5.66 -3.40 -8.81
N ILE A 95 -6.18 -4.63 -8.83
CA ILE A 95 -5.40 -5.84 -9.17
C ILE A 95 -4.93 -5.80 -10.64
N ASP A 96 -5.77 -5.34 -11.55
CA ASP A 96 -5.41 -5.23 -12.97
C ASP A 96 -4.34 -4.16 -13.22
N LEU A 97 -4.38 -3.04 -12.50
CA LEU A 97 -3.31 -2.03 -12.52
C LEU A 97 -1.98 -2.60 -12.03
N TYR A 98 -1.98 -3.37 -10.94
CA TYR A 98 -0.79 -4.08 -10.46
C TYR A 98 -0.23 -5.06 -11.50
N ARG A 99 -1.09 -5.85 -12.15
CA ARG A 99 -0.67 -6.81 -13.19
C ARG A 99 -0.13 -6.12 -14.45
N GLY A 100 -0.66 -4.95 -14.79
CA GLY A 100 -0.23 -4.15 -15.93
C GLY A 100 0.98 -3.26 -15.65
N ALA A 101 1.48 -3.24 -14.40
CA ALA A 101 2.60 -2.41 -14.02
C ALA A 101 3.89 -2.84 -14.71
N ASP A 102 4.65 -1.86 -15.19
CA ASP A 102 6.00 -2.04 -15.69
C ASP A 102 6.97 -1.76 -14.54
N VAL A 103 7.22 -2.80 -13.73
CA VAL A 103 8.03 -2.71 -12.50
C VAL A 103 9.45 -2.22 -12.78
N GLU A 104 9.98 -2.40 -13.99
CA GLU A 104 11.31 -1.89 -14.36
C GLU A 104 11.36 -0.36 -14.47
N LYS A 105 10.20 0.29 -14.68
CA LYS A 105 10.05 1.75 -14.75
C LYS A 105 9.64 2.39 -13.43
N MET A 106 9.37 1.58 -12.41
CA MET A 106 9.03 2.04 -11.07
C MET A 106 10.27 2.05 -10.20
N ASP A 107 10.32 2.98 -9.25
CA ASP A 107 11.25 2.83 -8.14
C ASP A 107 10.76 1.70 -7.20
N LYS A 108 11.65 1.29 -6.30
CA LYS A 108 11.40 0.12 -5.49
C LYS A 108 10.25 0.35 -4.49
N ALA A 109 10.18 1.55 -3.92
CA ALA A 109 9.14 1.90 -2.96
C ALA A 109 7.76 1.97 -3.61
N GLY A 110 7.62 2.65 -4.75
CA GLY A 110 6.35 2.71 -5.48
C GLY A 110 5.86 1.33 -5.92
N ALA A 111 6.77 0.42 -6.30
CA ALA A 111 6.41 -0.96 -6.62
C ALA A 111 5.91 -1.75 -5.40
N ILE A 112 6.44 -1.48 -4.20
CA ILE A 112 6.01 -2.11 -2.95
C ILE A 112 4.68 -1.52 -2.47
N GLU A 113 4.50 -0.21 -2.56
CA GLU A 113 3.21 0.43 -2.26
C GLU A 113 2.10 -0.11 -3.17
N LEU A 114 2.37 -0.25 -4.48
CA LEU A 114 1.41 -0.87 -5.40
C LEU A 114 1.10 -2.33 -5.04
N LEU A 115 2.12 -3.10 -4.60
CA LEU A 115 1.94 -4.46 -4.10
C LEU A 115 1.02 -4.50 -2.86
N ILE A 116 1.24 -3.60 -1.91
CA ILE A 116 0.42 -3.46 -0.69
C ILE A 116 -1.03 -3.17 -1.06
N VAL A 117 -1.27 -2.18 -1.92
CA VAL A 117 -2.61 -1.81 -2.40
C VAL A 117 -3.31 -2.98 -3.09
N ALA A 118 -2.60 -3.72 -3.94
CA ALA A 118 -3.17 -4.87 -4.65
C ALA A 118 -3.42 -6.09 -3.74
N ALA A 119 -2.62 -6.27 -2.67
CA ALA A 119 -2.91 -7.25 -1.64
C ALA A 119 -4.15 -6.85 -0.82
N GLY A 120 -4.29 -5.57 -0.48
CA GLY A 120 -5.52 -5.02 0.12
C GLY A 120 -6.75 -5.28 -0.75
N ALA A 121 -6.63 -5.09 -2.07
CA ALA A 121 -7.72 -5.36 -3.03
C ALA A 121 -8.15 -6.83 -3.03
N ARG A 122 -7.23 -7.77 -2.82
CA ARG A 122 -7.55 -9.19 -2.63
C ARG A 122 -8.31 -9.40 -1.33
N GLY A 123 -7.91 -8.71 -0.26
CA GLY A 123 -8.63 -8.68 1.01
C GLY A 123 -10.08 -8.20 0.88
N ASP A 124 -10.30 -7.11 0.12
CA ASP A 124 -11.64 -6.56 -0.17
C ASP A 124 -12.55 -7.58 -0.89
N LEU A 125 -11.96 -8.48 -1.67
CA LEU A 125 -12.64 -9.60 -2.33
C LEU A 125 -12.81 -10.85 -1.45
N GLY A 126 -12.41 -10.80 -0.17
CA GLY A 126 -12.42 -11.92 0.77
C GLY A 126 -11.32 -12.96 0.52
N GLN A 127 -10.31 -12.64 -0.31
CA GLN A 127 -9.25 -13.56 -0.73
C GLN A 127 -8.02 -13.43 0.18
N HIS A 128 -8.24 -13.57 1.49
CA HIS A 128 -7.23 -13.26 2.52
C HIS A 128 -5.94 -14.09 2.37
N ASP A 129 -6.02 -15.39 2.10
CA ASP A 129 -4.83 -16.23 1.88
C ASP A 129 -4.01 -15.78 0.66
N ALA A 130 -4.67 -15.29 -0.39
CA ALA A 130 -4.01 -14.77 -1.57
C ALA A 130 -3.30 -13.43 -1.28
N ALA A 131 -3.91 -12.58 -0.46
CA ALA A 131 -3.30 -11.33 0.01
C ALA A 131 -2.02 -11.62 0.81
N VAL A 132 -2.08 -12.57 1.76
CA VAL A 132 -0.91 -13.03 2.52
C VAL A 132 0.18 -13.53 1.58
N ALA A 133 -0.14 -14.42 0.64
CA ALA A 133 0.84 -14.97 -0.29
C ALA A 133 1.50 -13.90 -1.18
N MET A 134 0.75 -12.87 -1.60
CA MET A 134 1.29 -11.76 -2.40
C MET A 134 2.36 -10.97 -1.65
N LEU A 135 2.17 -10.74 -0.35
CA LEU A 135 3.04 -9.92 0.48
C LEU A 135 4.30 -10.65 0.97
N GLN A 136 4.41 -11.96 0.75
CA GLN A 136 5.60 -12.76 1.08
C GLN A 136 6.75 -12.56 0.07
N VAL A 137 7.15 -11.30 -0.11
CA VAL A 137 8.30 -10.92 -0.93
C VAL A 137 9.57 -10.84 -0.09
N ARG A 138 10.74 -10.88 -0.75
CA ARG A 138 12.04 -10.81 -0.04
C ARG A 138 12.21 -9.52 0.77
N GLU A 139 11.55 -8.44 0.35
CA GLU A 139 11.61 -7.14 1.01
C GLU A 139 10.89 -7.11 2.36
N LEU A 140 9.97 -8.05 2.61
CA LEU A 140 9.26 -8.17 3.89
C LEU A 140 10.23 -8.39 5.07
N THR A 141 11.29 -9.16 4.84
CA THR A 141 12.39 -9.42 5.79
C THR A 141 13.69 -8.73 5.38
N GLY A 142 13.59 -7.70 4.53
CA GLY A 142 14.72 -6.98 3.97
C GLY A 142 15.29 -5.93 4.91
N ASP A 143 15.77 -4.84 4.31
CA ASP A 143 16.29 -3.66 5.01
C ASP A 143 15.26 -3.07 5.97
N GLU A 144 15.66 -2.88 7.23
CA GLU A 144 14.82 -2.30 8.29
C GLU A 144 14.70 -0.78 8.15
N ASP A 145 15.71 -0.13 7.53
CA ASP A 145 15.75 1.32 7.33
C ASP A 145 15.05 1.74 6.03
N ALA A 146 14.46 0.78 5.28
CA ALA A 146 13.76 1.09 4.04
C ALA A 146 12.42 1.80 4.31
N GLU A 147 12.12 2.83 3.53
CA GLU A 147 10.91 3.66 3.69
C GLU A 147 9.58 2.87 3.63
N TRP A 148 9.57 1.69 3.03
CA TRP A 148 8.40 0.81 2.96
C TRP A 148 8.31 -0.23 4.10
N ALA A 149 9.35 -0.37 4.93
CA ALA A 149 9.50 -1.52 5.82
C ALA A 149 8.35 -1.63 6.84
N ALA A 150 8.01 -0.52 7.50
CA ALA A 150 6.90 -0.45 8.45
C ALA A 150 5.57 -0.81 7.77
N ARG A 151 5.23 -0.12 6.67
CA ARG A 151 3.97 -0.31 5.93
C ARG A 151 3.82 -1.72 5.35
N LEU A 152 4.89 -2.30 4.80
CA LEU A 152 4.85 -3.66 4.25
C LEU A 152 4.62 -4.72 5.33
N ARG A 153 5.31 -4.59 6.48
CA ARG A 153 5.14 -5.51 7.62
C ARG A 153 3.77 -5.37 8.25
N TYR A 154 3.28 -4.14 8.36
CA TYR A 154 1.93 -3.84 8.81
C TYR A 154 0.88 -4.52 7.91
N ALA A 155 0.94 -4.28 6.60
CA ALA A 155 0.00 -4.87 5.65
C ALA A 155 0.02 -6.41 5.68
N TYR A 156 1.20 -7.01 5.88
CA TYR A 156 1.33 -8.44 6.04
C TYR A 156 0.68 -8.95 7.32
N ALA A 157 0.89 -8.25 8.45
CA ALA A 157 0.27 -8.57 9.72
C ALA A 157 -1.27 -8.49 9.66
N ASP A 158 -1.80 -7.45 9.02
CA ASP A 158 -3.24 -7.28 8.85
C ASP A 158 -3.85 -8.36 7.94
N ALA A 159 -3.18 -8.69 6.83
CA ALA A 159 -3.59 -9.80 5.97
C ALA A 159 -3.59 -11.15 6.70
N LEU A 160 -2.59 -11.42 7.56
CA LEU A 160 -2.55 -12.62 8.41
C LEU A 160 -3.72 -12.64 9.38
N LEU A 161 -4.03 -11.51 10.01
CA LEU A 161 -5.14 -11.41 10.95
C LEU A 161 -6.48 -11.67 10.27
N ALA A 162 -6.70 -11.08 9.09
CA ALA A 162 -7.89 -11.31 8.27
C ALA A 162 -8.02 -12.77 7.81
N ALA A 163 -6.90 -13.47 7.60
CA ALA A 163 -6.86 -14.92 7.32
C ALA A 163 -7.05 -15.79 8.58
N GLY A 164 -7.27 -15.20 9.76
CA GLY A 164 -7.45 -15.92 11.02
C GLY A 164 -6.14 -16.43 11.66
N ARG A 165 -4.98 -16.02 11.14
CA ARG A 165 -3.65 -16.43 11.62
C ARG A 165 -3.16 -15.47 12.73
N ARG A 166 -3.92 -15.40 13.82
CA ARG A 166 -3.76 -14.39 14.89
C ARG A 166 -2.36 -14.37 15.51
N ASP A 167 -1.79 -15.54 15.82
CA ASP A 167 -0.47 -15.62 16.49
C ASP A 167 0.65 -15.08 15.59
N GLU A 168 0.59 -15.37 14.29
CA GLU A 168 1.54 -14.84 13.32
C GLU A 168 1.34 -13.35 13.09
N ALA A 169 0.08 -12.90 12.97
CA ALA A 169 -0.25 -11.48 12.84
C ALA A 169 0.34 -10.67 14.00
N ARG A 170 0.20 -11.19 15.23
CA ARG A 170 0.80 -10.60 16.43
C ARG A 170 2.31 -10.42 16.31
N GLU A 171 3.03 -11.45 15.87
CA GLU A 171 4.49 -11.38 15.68
C GLU A 171 4.87 -10.31 14.64
N TRP A 172 4.09 -10.21 13.57
CA TRP A 172 4.35 -9.25 12.51
C TRP A 172 3.95 -7.81 12.85
N PHE A 173 2.90 -7.59 13.63
CA PHE A 173 2.62 -6.26 14.19
C PHE A 173 3.75 -5.79 15.11
N ALA A 174 4.31 -6.68 15.93
CA ALA A 174 5.49 -6.34 16.75
C ALA A 174 6.71 -5.95 15.88
N ARG A 175 6.93 -6.66 14.75
CA ARG A 175 7.99 -6.32 13.79
C ARG A 175 7.74 -5.03 13.02
N ALA A 176 6.49 -4.70 12.74
CA ALA A 176 6.10 -3.44 12.10
C ALA A 176 6.36 -2.27 13.07
N ALA A 177 5.84 -2.37 14.31
CA ALA A 177 6.04 -1.36 15.35
C ALA A 177 7.52 -1.12 15.68
N ALA A 178 8.38 -2.14 15.56
CA ALA A 178 9.81 -2.02 15.84
C ALA A 178 10.58 -1.15 14.82
N VAL A 179 10.07 -0.99 13.59
CA VAL A 179 10.70 -0.19 12.53
C VAL A 179 9.89 1.06 12.16
N ASP A 180 8.79 1.31 12.85
CA ASP A 180 7.90 2.44 12.60
C ASP A 180 8.29 3.65 13.45
N GLU A 181 9.50 4.19 13.21
CA GLU A 181 10.05 5.30 13.99
C GLU A 181 9.23 6.59 13.87
N ASP A 182 8.64 6.81 12.68
CA ASP A 182 7.84 7.99 12.34
C ASP A 182 6.34 7.82 12.69
N GLN A 183 5.95 6.69 13.30
CA GLN A 183 4.56 6.39 13.67
C GLN A 183 3.59 6.50 12.47
N LEU A 184 4.01 5.96 11.33
CA LEU A 184 3.22 5.90 10.10
C LEU A 184 2.06 4.90 10.19
N THR A 185 2.09 3.99 11.18
CA THR A 185 1.09 2.95 11.39
C THR A 185 0.69 2.85 12.86
N ASP A 186 -0.47 2.24 13.11
CA ASP A 186 -0.97 1.93 14.46
C ASP A 186 -0.52 0.53 14.95
N ALA A 187 0.57 -0.02 14.41
CA ALA A 187 1.04 -1.39 14.71
C ALA A 187 1.15 -1.69 16.22
N ALA A 188 1.64 -0.72 17.00
CA ALA A 188 1.80 -0.86 18.45
C ALA A 188 0.44 -0.97 19.16
N GLU A 189 -0.56 -0.20 18.73
CA GLU A 189 -1.92 -0.25 19.27
C GLU A 189 -2.58 -1.58 18.93
N ARG A 190 -2.50 -2.00 17.67
CA ARG A 190 -3.00 -3.31 17.20
C ARG A 190 -2.38 -4.47 17.97
N LEU A 191 -1.11 -4.39 18.33
CA LEU A 191 -0.44 -5.40 19.14
C LEU A 191 -1.03 -5.50 20.56
N LEU A 192 -1.33 -4.36 21.19
CA LEU A 192 -1.97 -4.29 22.51
C LEU A 192 -3.39 -4.84 22.47
N GLU A 193 -4.17 -4.49 21.45
CA GLU A 193 -5.51 -5.06 21.22
C GLU A 193 -5.46 -6.59 21.11
N LEU A 194 -4.45 -7.12 20.39
CA LEU A 194 -4.24 -8.55 20.26
C LEU A 194 -3.84 -9.24 21.58
N ASP A 195 -3.24 -8.51 22.52
CA ASP A 195 -2.98 -8.94 23.90
C ASP A 195 -4.18 -8.84 24.84
N GLY A 196 -5.28 -8.23 24.39
CA GLY A 196 -6.43 -7.93 25.23
C GLY A 196 -6.22 -6.72 26.15
N VAL A 197 -5.25 -5.85 25.81
CA VAL A 197 -5.09 -4.53 26.42
C VAL A 197 -5.78 -3.52 25.51
N THR A 198 -6.96 -3.06 25.92
CA THR A 198 -7.62 -1.94 25.26
C THR A 198 -7.05 -0.65 25.83
N LEU A 199 -6.51 0.22 24.97
CA LEU A 199 -6.25 1.60 25.34
C LEU A 199 -7.62 2.29 25.37
N GLU A 200 -8.19 2.46 26.57
CA GLU A 200 -9.24 3.45 26.74
C GLU A 200 -8.58 4.78 26.41
N GLY A 201 -8.97 5.39 25.29
CA GLY A 201 -8.50 6.72 24.95
C GLY A 201 -8.78 7.63 26.14
N ASP A 202 -7.86 8.55 26.44
CA ASP A 202 -8.17 9.74 27.24
C ASP A 202 -9.17 10.60 26.43
N GLU A 203 -10.37 10.08 26.17
CA GLU A 203 -11.55 10.91 26.13
C GLU A 203 -11.60 11.49 27.54
N GLU A 204 -11.42 12.81 27.66
CA GLU A 204 -11.64 13.52 28.91
C GLU A 204 -12.98 13.05 29.46
N SER A 205 -12.92 12.17 30.46
CA SER A 205 -14.07 11.78 31.23
C SER A 205 -14.48 13.03 32.00
N ASP A 206 -15.30 13.85 31.36
CA ASP A 206 -16.24 14.76 32.01
C ASP A 206 -17.32 13.89 32.71
N GLU A 207 -16.91 12.90 33.50
CA GLU A 207 -17.71 12.36 34.59
C GLU A 207 -17.80 13.49 35.64
N ASP A 208 -18.71 14.43 35.35
CA ASP A 208 -19.42 15.18 36.38
C ASP A 208 -20.07 14.16 37.31
N ASP A 209 -19.31 13.80 38.34
CA ASP A 209 -19.69 12.97 39.47
C ASP A 209 -20.69 13.76 40.33
N ASP A 210 -21.89 14.05 39.79
CA ASP A 210 -22.98 14.70 40.51
C ASP A 210 -23.79 13.65 41.29
N ALA A 211 -23.19 13.22 42.41
CA ALA A 211 -23.81 12.37 43.39
C ALA A 211 -24.80 13.16 44.29
N GLU A 212 -26.09 13.06 43.92
CA GLU A 212 -27.28 12.86 44.76
C GLU A 212 -27.59 13.81 45.95
N ALA A 213 -28.76 14.48 45.88
CA ALA A 213 -29.76 14.47 46.96
C ALA A 213 -31.12 15.12 46.61
N GLY A 214 -32.20 14.32 46.62
CA GLY A 214 -33.37 14.63 47.46
C GLY A 214 -34.71 15.05 46.83
N GLU A 215 -35.58 14.05 46.62
CA GLU A 215 -37.04 13.98 46.89
C GLU A 215 -37.99 15.18 46.64
N GLY A 216 -39.10 14.93 45.92
CA GLY A 216 -40.33 15.73 46.08
C GLY A 216 -41.40 15.56 44.99
N GLU A 217 -42.39 14.71 45.25
CA GLU A 217 -43.60 14.45 44.45
C GLU A 217 -44.59 15.64 44.38
N SER A 218 -45.40 15.69 43.31
CA SER A 218 -46.76 16.28 43.19
C SER A 218 -46.94 17.58 42.37
N GLY A 219 -47.85 17.52 41.38
CA GLY A 219 -48.65 18.69 40.99
C GLY A 219 -49.08 18.78 39.53
N ARG A 220 -50.34 18.44 39.23
CA ARG A 220 -51.02 18.68 37.95
C ARG A 220 -51.31 20.18 37.70
N ALA A 221 -51.34 20.52 36.40
CA ALA A 221 -52.37 21.32 35.67
C ALA A 221 -52.04 22.76 35.20
N ALA A 222 -52.53 23.02 33.97
CA ALA A 222 -52.91 24.28 33.31
C ALA A 222 -51.75 25.13 32.74
N ARG A 223 -51.62 25.20 31.40
CA ARG A 223 -52.17 26.23 30.50
C ARG A 223 -51.59 27.62 30.78
N ASP A 224 -50.79 28.12 29.83
CA ASP A 224 -51.09 29.41 29.20
C ASP A 224 -50.43 29.53 27.82
N GLU A 225 -51.13 30.30 27.01
CA GLU A 225 -51.07 30.51 25.57
C GLU A 225 -50.49 31.91 25.33
N TYR A 226 -49.46 31.99 24.49
CA TYR A 226 -48.94 33.18 23.78
C TYR A 226 -48.24 32.55 22.55
N ASP A 227 -48.69 32.63 21.30
CA ASP A 227 -49.15 33.75 20.47
C ASP A 227 -48.15 34.91 20.48
N ASP A 228 -47.21 34.87 19.53
CA ASP A 228 -46.86 36.02 18.70
C ASP A 228 -46.16 35.53 17.42
N GLU A 229 -46.71 36.01 16.30
CA GLU A 229 -46.31 35.84 14.91
C GLU A 229 -45.13 36.78 14.56
N ASP A 230 -44.20 36.33 13.73
CA ASP A 230 -43.37 37.12 12.79
C ASP A 230 -42.53 36.05 12.02
N ASP A 231 -42.94 35.62 10.83
CA ASP A 231 -42.80 36.28 9.52
C ASP A 231 -41.34 36.63 9.19
N ASP A 232 -40.69 35.72 8.46
CA ASP A 232 -39.64 36.06 7.48
C ASP A 232 -39.50 34.87 6.51
N ASP A 233 -40.33 34.94 5.46
CA ASP A 233 -40.13 34.26 4.17
C ASP A 233 -38.72 34.55 3.63
N LEU A 234 -37.89 33.53 3.50
CA LEU A 234 -36.73 33.54 2.60
C LEU A 234 -36.95 32.50 1.51
N ASP A 235 -37.64 32.95 0.45
CA ASP A 235 -37.54 32.41 -0.90
C ASP A 235 -36.07 32.48 -1.34
N VAL A 236 -35.40 31.34 -1.36
CA VAL A 236 -34.16 31.14 -2.12
C VAL A 236 -34.52 30.26 -3.31
N ASP A 237 -34.92 30.92 -4.40
CA ASP A 237 -34.82 30.35 -5.74
C ASP A 237 -33.33 30.14 -6.03
N ASP A 238 -32.86 28.91 -5.92
CA ASP A 238 -31.64 28.46 -6.60
C ASP A 238 -32.07 27.41 -7.64
N GLU A 239 -32.33 27.91 -8.84
CA GLU A 239 -32.45 27.12 -10.06
C GLU A 239 -31.04 26.65 -10.45
N ASP A 240 -30.58 25.56 -9.86
CA ASP A 240 -29.41 24.85 -10.37
C ASP A 240 -29.84 24.04 -11.61
N GLU A 241 -29.45 24.58 -12.76
CA GLU A 241 -29.58 23.99 -14.09
C GLU A 241 -28.82 22.65 -14.16
N ASP A 242 -29.53 21.63 -14.66
CA ASP A 242 -29.03 20.31 -14.99
C ASP A 242 -27.83 20.38 -15.97
N ASP A 243 -26.63 20.12 -15.48
CA ASP A 243 -25.42 19.93 -16.31
C ASP A 243 -25.30 18.42 -16.64
N GLU A 244 -26.14 17.96 -17.58
CA GLU A 244 -26.03 16.65 -18.22
C GLU A 244 -24.89 16.66 -19.25
N ASP A 245 -23.64 16.47 -18.80
CA ASP A 245 -22.52 16.17 -19.69
C ASP A 245 -22.60 14.69 -20.16
N GLU A 246 -23.40 14.48 -21.20
CA GLU A 246 -23.43 13.27 -22.03
C GLU A 246 -22.13 13.17 -22.85
N PHE A 247 -21.21 12.31 -22.43
CA PHE A 247 -20.04 11.94 -23.23
C PHE A 247 -20.49 11.04 -24.40
N GLU A 248 -20.84 11.65 -25.53
CA GLU A 248 -20.96 10.94 -26.81
C GLU A 248 -19.56 10.53 -27.30
N ASP A 249 -19.31 9.22 -27.39
CA ASP A 249 -18.18 8.63 -28.09
C ASP A 249 -18.28 8.94 -29.60
N ASP A 250 -17.47 9.91 -30.05
CA ASP A 250 -17.17 10.19 -31.46
C ASP A 250 -16.18 9.14 -32.00
N ASP A 251 -16.72 8.05 -32.53
CA ASP A 251 -15.96 7.02 -33.27
C ASP A 251 -16.34 7.08 -34.77
N GLU A 252 -16.10 8.23 -35.41
CA GLU A 252 -16.07 8.33 -36.88
C GLU A 252 -14.74 7.81 -37.44
N ARG A 253 -14.72 6.55 -37.87
CA ARG A 253 -13.79 6.07 -38.91
C ARG A 253 -14.53 5.36 -40.03
N ALA A 254 -14.95 6.13 -41.03
CA ALA A 254 -15.40 5.62 -42.32
C ALA A 254 -14.22 5.51 -43.32
N GLY A 255 -14.24 4.41 -44.09
CA GLY A 255 -13.39 4.11 -45.25
C GLY A 255 -12.62 2.78 -45.03
N ASP A 256 -12.77 1.71 -45.82
CA ASP A 256 -13.19 1.66 -47.22
C ASP A 256 -13.38 0.19 -47.68
N GLU A 257 -14.24 0.03 -48.69
CA GLU A 257 -14.32 -1.04 -49.71
C GLU A 257 -14.59 -2.52 -49.36
N ARG A 258 -15.84 -2.93 -49.66
CA ARG A 258 -16.26 -4.28 -50.04
C ARG A 258 -15.84 -4.59 -51.49
N ALA A 259 -15.25 -5.77 -51.72
CA ALA A 259 -15.32 -6.50 -53.00
C ALA A 259 -15.17 -8.00 -52.69
N GLU A 260 -16.25 -8.76 -52.79
CA GLU A 260 -16.57 -9.70 -53.88
C GLU A 260 -16.15 -11.13 -53.52
N ALA A 261 -17.16 -11.98 -53.39
CA ALA A 261 -17.06 -13.41 -53.29
C ALA A 261 -16.90 -13.97 -54.70
N ASP A 262 -15.99 -14.92 -54.90
CA ASP A 262 -16.07 -15.83 -56.05
C ASP A 262 -15.58 -17.22 -55.63
N GLU A 263 -16.49 -18.18 -55.86
CA GLU A 263 -16.38 -19.62 -55.73
C GLU A 263 -15.65 -20.17 -56.96
N PHE A 264 -14.63 -21.03 -56.80
CA PHE A 264 -14.15 -21.96 -57.85
C PHE A 264 -13.46 -23.15 -57.15
N GLU A 265 -14.12 -24.30 -57.01
CA GLU A 265 -14.21 -25.46 -57.93
C GLU A 265 -13.01 -26.43 -57.79
N ASP A 266 -13.30 -27.57 -57.15
CA ASP A 266 -12.65 -28.87 -57.37
C ASP A 266 -13.05 -29.39 -58.77
N ASP A 267 -12.09 -29.90 -59.55
CA ASP A 267 -12.15 -31.17 -60.31
C ASP A 267 -11.01 -31.24 -61.36
N ASP A 268 -10.16 -32.25 -61.16
CA ASP A 268 -9.73 -33.29 -62.10
C ASP A 268 -9.08 -33.01 -63.48
N ASP A 269 -8.08 -33.89 -63.74
CA ASP A 269 -7.63 -34.50 -65.01
C ASP A 269 -6.36 -34.02 -65.75
N GLU A 270 -5.33 -34.89 -65.61
CA GLU A 270 -4.58 -35.60 -66.67
C GLU A 270 -3.81 -34.82 -67.77
N ASP A 271 -2.47 -34.90 -67.76
CA ASP A 271 -1.67 -35.82 -68.61
C ASP A 271 -0.24 -35.34 -68.98
N ASP A 272 0.65 -36.35 -68.96
CA ASP A 272 1.85 -36.63 -69.77
C ASP A 272 3.22 -35.92 -69.60
N ASP A 273 4.20 -36.82 -69.36
CA ASP A 273 5.55 -36.94 -69.91
C ASP A 273 6.63 -35.88 -69.61
N ASP A 274 7.62 -36.26 -68.78
CA ASP A 274 8.88 -36.79 -69.31
C ASP A 274 9.87 -37.22 -68.20
N LEU A 275 10.61 -38.27 -68.54
CA LEU A 275 11.52 -39.11 -67.75
C LEU A 275 12.83 -38.39 -67.35
N ASP A 276 13.40 -38.72 -66.18
CA ASP A 276 14.72 -39.42 -66.17
C ASP A 276 15.07 -40.09 -64.83
N VAL A 277 15.86 -41.14 -64.97
CA VAL A 277 16.12 -42.27 -64.06
C VAL A 277 17.37 -42.08 -63.19
N VAL A 278 17.32 -42.54 -61.93
CA VAL A 278 18.40 -43.26 -61.18
C VAL A 278 17.80 -43.79 -59.86
N GLN A 279 17.41 -45.07 -59.76
CA GLN A 279 18.14 -46.24 -59.23
C GLN A 279 18.63 -46.11 -57.77
N ASP A 280 17.98 -46.87 -56.86
CA ASP A 280 18.52 -48.00 -56.05
C ASP A 280 19.07 -47.49 -54.69
N ASP A 281 18.75 -48.03 -53.50
CA ASP A 281 18.33 -49.36 -53.08
C ASP A 281 17.46 -49.29 -51.80
N GLU A 282 16.66 -50.34 -51.61
CA GLU A 282 15.93 -50.72 -50.39
C GLU A 282 16.86 -51.35 -49.32
N ASP A 283 16.24 -51.82 -48.23
CA ASP A 283 16.73 -52.71 -47.16
C ASP A 283 17.00 -51.98 -45.83
N ASP A 284 16.14 -52.07 -44.80
CA ASP A 284 15.65 -53.21 -44.00
C ASP A 284 16.37 -53.29 -42.64
N ASP A 285 15.55 -53.60 -41.64
CA ASP A 285 15.83 -54.37 -40.44
C ASP A 285 16.57 -53.76 -39.22
N ASP A 286 15.75 -53.69 -38.16
CA ASP A 286 15.93 -54.36 -36.87
C ASP A 286 16.94 -53.89 -35.82
N LEU A 287 16.34 -53.56 -34.67
CA LEU A 287 16.65 -54.04 -33.31
C LEU A 287 18.09 -53.90 -32.81
N ASP A 288 18.25 -53.14 -31.73
CA ASP A 288 18.96 -53.68 -30.57
C ASP A 288 18.44 -53.11 -29.25
N VAL A 289 17.96 -54.06 -28.45
CA VAL A 289 17.60 -53.98 -27.04
C VAL A 289 18.90 -53.92 -26.24
N VAL A 290 18.95 -53.04 -25.24
CA VAL A 290 19.92 -53.17 -24.14
C VAL A 290 19.13 -53.23 -22.83
N GLU A 291 18.95 -54.46 -22.36
CA GLU A 291 18.73 -54.82 -20.95
C GLU A 291 20.08 -55.10 -20.28
N ASP A 292 20.04 -55.19 -18.95
CA ASP A 292 21.07 -55.61 -17.97
C ASP A 292 22.11 -54.55 -17.56
N ASP A 293 22.38 -54.30 -16.27
CA ASP A 293 22.29 -55.16 -15.08
C ASP A 293 21.88 -54.39 -13.80
N GLU A 294 21.10 -55.08 -12.97
CA GLU A 294 20.95 -54.86 -11.53
C GLU A 294 22.23 -55.32 -10.80
N ASP A 295 22.62 -54.66 -9.71
CA ASP A 295 23.34 -55.32 -8.63
C ASP A 295 23.08 -54.62 -7.28
N ASP A 296 22.68 -55.48 -6.34
CA ASP A 296 22.39 -55.27 -4.93
C ASP A 296 23.53 -54.62 -4.13
N ASP A 297 23.18 -53.87 -3.08
CA ASP A 297 23.83 -54.05 -1.77
C ASP A 297 22.96 -53.45 -0.65
N ASP A 298 22.22 -54.35 -0.02
CA ASP A 298 21.56 -54.23 1.26
C ASP A 298 22.62 -54.47 2.37
N PHE A 299 22.86 -53.50 3.26
CA PHE A 299 23.55 -53.80 4.52
C PHE A 299 22.87 -53.17 5.74
N ASN A 300 22.37 -54.09 6.54
CA ASN A 300 21.56 -53.96 7.73
C ASN A 300 22.44 -54.01 9.00
N VAL A 301 22.13 -53.13 9.96
CA VAL A 301 22.02 -53.40 11.41
C VAL A 301 23.26 -53.60 12.32
N ASN A 302 23.08 -53.03 13.54
CA ASN A 302 23.75 -53.17 14.85
C ASN A 302 24.83 -52.13 15.21
N GLY A 303 24.77 -51.48 16.39
CA GLY A 303 23.92 -51.78 17.54
C GLY A 303 23.98 -50.76 18.67
N ASP A 304 23.06 -51.03 19.60
CA ASP A 304 22.92 -50.49 20.94
C ASP A 304 24.23 -50.54 21.75
N ASP A 305 24.41 -49.56 22.64
CA ASP A 305 24.82 -49.82 24.02
C ASP A 305 24.32 -48.69 24.94
N GLU A 306 23.68 -49.12 26.01
CA GLU A 306 23.05 -48.36 27.09
C GLU A 306 24.08 -47.88 28.15
N ASP A 307 23.58 -47.09 29.10
CA ASP A 307 24.12 -46.77 30.44
C ASP A 307 25.22 -45.70 30.57
N ASP A 308 24.94 -44.56 31.25
CA ASP A 308 25.07 -44.48 32.72
C ASP A 308 24.95 -43.03 33.28
N ASP A 309 24.22 -42.93 34.40
CA ASP A 309 24.21 -41.97 35.52
C ASP A 309 24.53 -40.45 35.42
N ARG A 310 23.46 -39.65 35.60
CA ARG A 310 23.21 -38.61 36.65
C ARG A 310 24.13 -37.39 36.89
N PRO A 311 23.58 -36.29 37.46
CA PRO A 311 24.18 -34.95 37.48
C PRO A 311 24.91 -34.62 38.79
N GLU A 312 25.89 -33.70 38.74
CA GLU A 312 26.41 -33.03 39.94
C GLU A 312 26.36 -31.50 39.82
N ASP A 313 25.57 -30.94 40.73
CA ASP A 313 25.69 -29.62 41.36
C ASP A 313 27.14 -29.31 41.77
N VAL A 314 27.62 -28.09 41.53
CA VAL A 314 28.55 -27.46 42.46
C VAL A 314 28.26 -25.97 42.64
N ALA A 315 28.02 -25.66 43.90
CA ALA A 315 27.58 -24.39 44.45
C ALA A 315 28.63 -23.27 44.48
N ALA A 316 28.09 -22.06 44.44
CA ALA A 316 28.44 -20.87 45.21
C ALA A 316 29.65 -20.95 46.18
N LYS A 317 30.52 -19.94 46.09
CA LYS A 317 31.25 -19.41 47.24
C LYS A 317 31.11 -17.89 47.31
N THR A 318 30.50 -17.47 48.41
CA THR A 318 30.40 -16.12 48.94
C THR A 318 31.64 -15.73 49.75
N ALA A 319 31.71 -14.43 50.05
CA ALA A 319 32.33 -13.79 51.23
C ALA A 319 33.87 -13.56 51.22
N THR A 320 34.46 -12.48 51.73
CA THR A 320 34.02 -11.22 52.38
C THR A 320 35.30 -10.38 52.65
N ASP A 321 35.12 -9.07 52.86
CA ASP A 321 35.98 -8.12 53.61
C ASP A 321 37.32 -7.63 53.02
N LYS A 322 37.42 -6.32 52.79
CA LYS A 322 37.96 -5.40 53.81
C LYS A 322 37.81 -3.92 53.45
N ALA A 323 37.34 -3.18 54.45
CA ALA A 323 37.29 -1.73 54.54
C ALA A 323 38.67 -1.05 54.60
N GLY A 324 38.68 0.24 54.23
CA GLY A 324 39.46 1.25 54.96
C GLY A 324 40.26 2.22 54.09
N GLY A 325 40.02 3.52 54.30
CA GLY A 325 41.10 4.52 54.20
C GLY A 325 40.78 5.79 53.42
N LYS A 326 40.20 6.76 54.13
CA LYS A 326 40.06 8.18 53.78
C LYS A 326 41.39 8.94 54.03
N ALA A 327 41.80 9.83 53.13
CA ALA A 327 42.67 11.01 53.36
C ALA A 327 42.68 11.84 52.04
N GLU A 328 41.97 12.97 51.91
CA GLU A 328 42.24 14.33 52.40
C GLU A 328 43.50 15.01 51.81
N ASP A 329 43.20 16.04 50.99
CA ASP A 329 43.85 17.34 50.77
C ASP A 329 45.37 17.48 50.72
N ARG A 330 45.84 18.07 49.60
CA ARG A 330 46.74 19.23 49.61
C ARG A 330 46.51 20.14 48.40
N ASP A 331 46.15 21.38 48.72
CA ASP A 331 46.24 22.59 47.90
C ASP A 331 47.71 23.00 47.61
N ASP A 332 47.84 24.11 46.86
CA ASP A 332 49.01 24.97 46.60
C ASP A 332 49.91 24.52 45.43
N GLU A 333 50.30 25.36 44.44
CA GLU A 333 50.39 26.82 44.28
C GLU A 333 50.61 27.06 42.76
N ASP A 334 49.94 28.01 42.10
CA ASP A 334 50.43 29.38 41.81
C ASP A 334 51.67 29.44 40.88
N GLU A 335 51.47 29.73 39.59
CA GLU A 335 52.03 30.94 38.96
C GLU A 335 51.57 31.15 37.50
N PRO A 336 51.03 32.33 37.17
CA PRO A 336 50.95 32.87 35.80
C PRO A 336 51.97 34.01 35.60
N LYS A 337 52.37 34.26 34.33
CA LYS A 337 52.83 35.53 33.70
C LYS A 337 53.78 35.18 32.53
N ARG A 338 53.83 35.84 31.36
CA ARG A 338 53.19 37.03 30.76
C ARG A 338 53.61 37.04 29.26
N PRO A 339 52.92 37.79 28.39
CA PRO A 339 53.33 38.00 27.00
C PRO A 339 54.23 39.23 26.85
N ARG A 340 55.14 39.23 25.86
CA ARG A 340 55.62 40.43 25.12
C ARG A 340 56.27 40.03 23.79
N GLY A 341 55.91 40.75 22.73
CA GLY A 341 56.49 40.69 21.39
C GLY A 341 55.57 41.39 20.41
#